data_AF-A0A7V9IED4-F1
#
_entry.id   AF-A0A7V9IED4-F1
#
_cell.length_a   1.000
_cell.length_b   1.000
_cell.length_c   1.000
_cell.angle_alpha   90.00
_cell.angle_beta   90.00
_cell.angle_gamma   90.00
#
_symmetry.space_group_name_H-M   'P 1'
#
loop_
_entity.id
_entity.type
_entity.pdbx_description
1 polymer ?
#
loop_
_entity_poly.entity_id
_entity_poly.type
_entity_poly.pdbx_seq_one_letter_code
_entity_poly.pdbx_strand_id
1 'polypeptide(L)' 'ITPFCITIDRECESELKDLYGDVGYTIIDDVLSLPERMPNIYRRLTS' A
#
# COMPACT_ATOMS: atom_id res chain seq x y z
N ILE A 1 0.16 -0.68 16.35
CA ILE A 1 0.47 0.15 15.17
C ILE A 1 0.90 -0.82 14.08
N THR A 2 0.13 -0.93 13.00
CA THR A 2 0.45 -1.84 11.89
C THR A 2 1.13 -1.03 10.79
N PRO A 3 2.37 -1.36 10.39
CA PRO A 3 3.03 -0.67 9.30
C PRO A 3 2.32 -1.00 7.98
N PHE A 4 2.04 0.04 7.19
CA PHE A 4 1.49 -0.08 5.84
C PHE A 4 2.44 0.61 4.87
N CYS A 5 2.93 -0.13 3.88
CA CYS A 5 3.89 0.39 2.92
C CYS A 5 3.16 0.92 1.68
N ILE A 6 3.53 2.12 1.24
CA ILE A 6 3.04 2.70 -0.01
C ILE A 6 4.28 2.94 -0.86
N THR A 7 4.34 2.30 -2.02
CA THR A 7 5.44 2.49 -2.97
C THR A 7 4.91 2.89 -4.33
N ILE A 8 5.75 3.56 -5.11
CA ILE A 8 5.53 3.76 -6.55
C ILE A 8 6.32 2.75 -7.39
N ASP A 9 7.19 1.99 -6.73
CA ASP A 9 8.10 1.04 -7.34
C ASP A 9 7.41 -0.32 -7.52
N ARG A 10 7.09 -0.63 -8.78
CA ARG A 10 6.50 -1.92 -9.19
C ARG A 10 7.54 -3.02 -9.30
N GLU A 11 8.83 -2.70 -9.45
CA GLU A 11 9.88 -3.71 -9.58
C GLU A 11 10.15 -4.39 -8.23
N CYS A 12 9.97 -3.66 -7.14
CA CYS A 12 10.07 -4.19 -5.78
C CYS A 12 8.81 -4.94 -5.30
N GLU A 13 7.80 -5.19 -6.14
CA GLU A 13 6.55 -5.85 -5.72
C GLU A 13 6.80 -7.21 -5.06
N SER A 14 7.69 -8.02 -5.64
CA SER A 14 7.98 -9.36 -5.10
C SER A 14 8.69 -9.31 -3.74
N GLU A 15 9.58 -8.34 -3.53
CA GLU A 15 10.25 -8.16 -2.23
C GLU A 15 9.29 -7.60 -1.17
N LEU A 16 8.46 -6.64 -1.55
CA LEU A 16 7.43 -6.06 -0.67
C LEU A 16 6.40 -7.10 -0.27
N LYS A 17 6.04 -8.01 -1.19
CA LYS A 17 5.14 -9.13 -0.91
C LYS A 17 5.70 -10.08 0.14
N ASP A 18 6.99 -10.38 0.09
CA ASP A 18 7.67 -11.26 1.05
C ASP A 18 7.80 -10.59 2.44
N LEU A 19 8.07 -9.29 2.48
CA LEU A 19 8.26 -8.51 3.70
C LEU A 19 6.97 -8.08 4.41
N TYR A 20 5.94 -7.68 3.65
CA TYR A 20 4.71 -7.06 4.18
C TYR A 20 3.45 -7.93 3.98
N GLY A 21 3.55 -9.03 3.23
CA GLY A 21 2.42 -9.89 2.91
C GLY A 21 1.40 -9.23 1.96
N ASP A 22 0.43 -10.03 1.48
CA ASP A 22 -0.56 -9.64 0.45
C ASP A 22 -1.45 -8.42 0.82
N VAL A 23 -1.44 -7.97 2.09
CA VAL A 23 -2.33 -6.92 2.60
C VAL A 23 -1.58 -5.75 3.25
N GLY A 24 -0.25 -5.83 3.38
CA GLY A 24 0.57 -4.84 4.09
C GLY A 24 1.14 -3.73 3.23
N TYR A 25 0.90 -3.73 1.91
CA TYR A 25 1.42 -2.71 1.01
C TYR A 25 0.47 -2.39 -0.15
N THR A 26 0.68 -1.23 -0.76
CA THR A 26 0.02 -0.83 -2.01
C THR A 26 1.02 -0.18 -2.95
N ILE A 27 0.88 -0.48 -4.24
CA ILE A 27 1.66 0.16 -5.30
C ILE A 27 0.78 1.19 -6.00
N ILE A 28 1.29 2.40 -6.12
CA ILE A 28 0.61 3.54 -6.75
C ILE A 28 1.46 4.09 -7.88
N ASP A 29 0.89 4.38 -9.04
CA ASP A 29 1.65 5.03 -10.12
C ASP A 29 1.77 6.54 -9.92
N ASP A 30 0.78 7.12 -9.24
CA ASP A 30 0.67 8.56 -9.06
C ASP A 30 0.44 8.90 -7.59
N VAL A 31 1.42 9.57 -7.00
CA VAL A 31 1.37 10.09 -5.63
C VAL A 31 0.22 11.08 -5.47
N LEU A 32 -0.16 11.81 -6.52
CA LEU A 32 -1.29 12.75 -6.48
C LEU A 32 -2.64 12.05 -6.37
N SER A 33 -2.70 10.75 -6.68
CA SER A 33 -3.91 9.92 -6.49
C SER A 33 -4.06 9.37 -5.07
N LEU A 34 -3.05 9.52 -4.20
CA LEU A 34 -3.10 9.07 -2.80
C LEU A 34 -4.23 9.67 -1.98
N PRO A 35 -4.50 10.99 -2.02
CA PRO A 35 -5.55 11.61 -1.21
C PRO A 35 -6.93 10.99 -1.48
N GLU A 36 -7.23 10.64 -2.73
CA GLU A 36 -8.48 9.97 -3.11
C GLU A 36 -8.52 8.50 -2.68
N ARG A 37 -7.37 7.81 -2.61
CA ARG A 37 -7.28 6.39 -2.24
C ARG A 37 -7.16 6.15 -0.74
N MET A 38 -6.70 7.13 0.04
CA MET A 38 -6.60 7.05 1.50
C MET A 38 -7.87 6.53 2.20
N PRO A 39 -9.09 7.03 1.92
CA PRO A 39 -10.30 6.55 2.58
C PRO A 39 -10.58 5.05 2.32
N ASN A 40 -10.20 4.53 1.14
CA ASN A 40 -10.35 3.10 0.85
C ASN A 40 -9.32 2.24 1.61
N ILE A 41 -8.09 2.72 1.77
CA ILE A 41 -7.04 2.02 2.53
C ILE A 41 -7.41 1.95 4.01
N TYR A 42 -7.81 3.07 4.62
CA TYR A 42 -8.24 3.10 6.02
C TYR A 42 -9.45 2.19 6.27
N ARG A 43 -10.39 2.09 5.32
CA ARG A 43 -11.54 1.19 5.43
C ARG A 43 -11.15 -0.28 5.49
N ARG A 44 -10.09 -0.70 4.79
CA ARG A 44 -9.58 -2.09 4.85
C ARG A 44 -8.80 -2.39 6.13
N LEU A 45 -8.20 -1.38 6.77
CA LEU A 45 -7.38 -1.54 7.97
C LEU A 45 -8.16 -1.49 9.29
N THR A 46 -9.38 -0.96 9.28
CA THR A 46 -10.18 -0.71 10.50
C THR A 46 -11.39 -1.66 10.64
N SER A 47 -11.48 -2.73 9.84
CA SER A 47 -12.60 -3.68 9.89
C SER A 47 -12.37 -4.85 10.83
#